data_AF-A0A1W9QZJ1-F1
#
_entry.id   AF-A0A1W9QZJ1-F1
#
_cell.length_a   1.000
_cell.length_b   1.000
_cell.length_c   1.000
_cell.angle_alpha   90.00
_cell.angle_beta   90.00
_cell.angle_gamma   90.00
#
_symmetry.space_group_name_H-M   'P 1'
#
loop_
_entity.id
_entity.type
_entity.pdbx_description
1 polymer ?
#
loop_
_entity_poly.entity_id
_entity_poly.type
_entity_poly.pdbx_seq_one_letter_code
_entity_poly.pdbx_strand_id
1 'polypeptide(L)'
;MAKKIIKAAIAYDFDGTLAPGNMQEHDFLPSLGIKPAEFWSEANKRAKDNDMDEILAYMQLMLDKSKSKDIPVRRSDFENYGKSIELFEGVESYFERINAFAKSKGIVLEHYIISSGLREFVKGTTIAKYFKNIFASGFKYNASGVAEWPAL
;
A
#
# COMPACT_ATOMS: atom_id res chain seq x y z
N MET A 1 -23.01 -24.03 -28.68
CA MET A 1 -21.64 -23.47 -28.63
C MET A 1 -21.40 -22.92 -27.24
N ALA A 2 -20.31 -23.29 -26.55
CA ALA A 2 -19.98 -22.71 -25.25
C ALA A 2 -19.70 -21.21 -25.44
N LYS A 3 -20.35 -20.35 -24.65
CA LYS A 3 -20.16 -18.90 -24.70
C LYS A 3 -18.70 -18.61 -24.36
N LYS A 4 -17.93 -18.03 -25.29
CA LYS A 4 -16.51 -17.69 -25.09
C LYS A 4 -16.42 -16.72 -23.91
N ILE A 5 -15.78 -17.15 -22.82
CA ILE A 5 -15.55 -16.33 -21.65
C ILE A 5 -14.44 -15.34 -22.00
N ILE A 6 -14.73 -14.04 -21.85
CA ILE A 6 -13.74 -12.97 -22.02
C ILE A 6 -13.12 -12.69 -20.66
N LYS A 7 -11.79 -12.65 -20.58
CA LYS A 7 -11.08 -12.20 -19.38
C LYS A 7 -10.63 -10.76 -19.56
N ALA A 8 -10.84 -9.94 -18.53
CA ALA A 8 -10.40 -8.55 -18.49
C ALA A 8 -9.82 -8.22 -17.12
N ALA A 9 -8.96 -7.21 -17.05
CA ALA A 9 -8.37 -6.72 -15.82
C ALA A 9 -8.60 -5.22 -15.67
N ILE A 10 -8.79 -4.76 -14.44
CA ILE A 10 -8.71 -3.34 -14.08
C ILE A 10 -7.56 -3.18 -13.08
N ALA A 11 -6.63 -2.28 -13.42
CA ALA A 11 -5.56 -1.87 -12.54
C ALA A 11 -5.92 -0.52 -11.91
N TYR A 12 -5.72 -0.41 -10.60
CA TYR A 12 -6.02 0.79 -9.82
C TYR A 12 -4.74 1.30 -9.18
N ASP A 13 -4.60 2.61 -9.12
CA ASP A 13 -3.80 3.23 -8.06
C ASP A 13 -4.59 3.19 -6.74
N PHE A 14 -3.97 3.56 -5.62
CA PHE A 14 -4.56 3.48 -4.29
C PHE A 14 -4.72 4.85 -3.64
N ASP A 15 -3.61 5.51 -3.29
CA ASP A 15 -3.61 6.84 -2.69
C ASP A 15 -4.18 7.88 -3.66
N GLY A 16 -5.16 8.67 -3.21
CA GLY A 16 -5.88 9.63 -4.05
C GLY A 16 -6.84 9.01 -5.08
N THR A 17 -6.96 7.68 -5.13
CA THR A 17 -7.84 6.95 -6.08
C THR A 17 -8.91 6.12 -5.38
N LEU A 18 -8.51 5.20 -4.51
CA LEU A 18 -9.42 4.36 -3.71
C LEU A 18 -9.53 4.84 -2.26
N ALA A 19 -8.51 5.55 -1.79
CA ALA A 19 -8.47 6.23 -0.50
C ALA A 19 -8.11 7.72 -0.71
N PRO A 20 -8.56 8.64 0.16
CA PRO A 20 -8.33 10.08 0.03
C PRO A 20 -6.86 10.52 0.08
N GLY A 21 -5.94 9.66 0.54
CA GLY A 21 -4.49 9.84 0.43
C GLY A 21 -3.74 10.02 1.77
N ASN A 22 -2.41 10.11 1.67
CA ASN A 22 -1.43 10.48 2.71
C ASN A 22 -1.36 9.62 3.99
N MET A 23 -1.59 8.32 3.87
CA MET A 23 -1.62 7.38 5.00
C MET A 23 -0.30 7.28 5.79
N GLN A 24 0.83 7.54 5.14
CA GLN A 24 2.16 7.48 5.78
C GLN A 24 2.40 8.69 6.69
N GLU A 25 1.84 9.85 6.34
CA GLU A 25 1.99 11.10 7.09
C GLU A 25 1.09 11.18 8.32
N HIS A 26 -0.08 10.54 8.27
CA HIS A 26 -1.13 10.74 9.27
C HIS A 26 -0.98 9.89 10.54
N ASP A 27 -0.44 8.68 10.45
CA ASP A 27 -0.40 7.76 11.61
C ASP A 27 1.00 7.27 12.00
N PHE A 28 1.85 6.96 11.02
CA PHE A 28 3.15 6.33 11.31
C PHE A 28 4.19 7.32 11.85
N LEU A 29 4.45 8.42 11.14
CA LEU A 29 5.45 9.42 11.57
C LEU A 29 5.10 10.07 12.93
N PRO A 30 3.82 10.40 13.21
CA PRO A 30 3.43 10.88 14.54
C PRO A 30 3.64 9.85 15.66
N SER A 31 3.42 8.56 15.41
CA SER A 31 3.69 7.50 16.40
C SER A 31 5.18 7.41 16.78
N LEU A 32 6.06 7.79 15.86
CA LEU A 32 7.49 7.91 16.11
C LEU A 32 7.87 9.25 16.74
N GLY A 33 6.96 10.21 16.93
CA GLY A 33 7.26 11.54 17.43
C GLY A 33 8.17 12.35 16.50
N ILE A 34 8.04 12.17 15.18
CA ILE A 34 8.82 12.86 14.15
C ILE A 34 7.89 13.82 13.41
N LYS A 35 8.35 15.06 13.18
CA LYS A 35 7.59 16.02 12.38
C LYS A 35 7.66 15.62 10.90
N PRO A 36 6.54 15.52 10.17
CA PRO A 36 6.53 15.10 8.76
C PRO A 36 7.47 15.92 7.86
N ALA A 37 7.49 17.25 8.02
CA ALA A 37 8.36 18.12 7.22
C ALA A 37 9.86 17.83 7.41
N GLU A 38 10.29 17.53 8.64
CA GLU A 38 11.68 17.16 8.93
C GLU A 38 12.03 15.81 8.33
N PHE A 39 11.12 14.84 8.43
CA PHE A 39 11.28 13.51 7.86
C PHE A 39 11.42 13.55 6.33
N TRP A 40 10.52 14.25 5.64
CA TRP A 40 10.55 14.34 4.17
C TRP A 40 11.77 15.09 3.65
N SER A 41 12.20 16.15 4.34
CA SER A 41 13.43 16.85 4.00
C SER A 41 14.64 15.92 4.07
N GLU A 42 14.74 15.10 5.13
CA GLU A 42 15.82 14.13 5.29
C GLU A 42 15.73 12.97 4.27
N ALA A 43 14.53 12.46 3.99
CA ALA A 43 14.30 11.41 3.01
C ALA A 43 14.68 11.85 1.60
N ASN A 44 14.24 13.04 1.18
CA ASN A 44 14.53 13.59 -0.14
C ASN A 44 16.03 13.91 -0.30
N LYS A 45 16.66 14.43 0.76
CA LYS A 45 18.11 14.61 0.77
C LYS A 45 18.85 13.28 0.62
N ARG A 46 18.42 12.25 1.35
CA ARG A 46 18.99 10.90 1.27
C ARG A 46 18.83 10.30 -0.13
N ALA A 47 17.65 10.45 -0.73
CA ALA A 47 17.38 10.00 -2.09
C ALA A 47 18.38 10.62 -3.08
N LYS A 48 18.52 11.95 -3.02
CA LYS A 48 19.45 12.70 -3.87
C LYS A 48 20.92 12.34 -3.64
N ASP A 49 21.35 12.28 -2.39
CA ASP A 49 22.76 12.06 -2.04
C ASP A 49 23.24 10.64 -2.40
N ASN A 50 22.32 9.67 -2.51
CA ASN A 50 22.65 8.25 -2.73
C ASN A 50 22.08 7.66 -4.03
N ASP A 51 21.51 8.48 -4.92
CA ASP A 51 20.85 8.03 -6.17
C ASP A 51 19.79 6.94 -5.92
N MET A 52 18.93 7.17 -4.93
CA MET A 52 17.85 6.25 -4.57
C MET A 52 16.50 6.75 -5.09
N ASP A 53 15.61 5.81 -5.37
CA ASP A 53 14.19 6.08 -5.49
C ASP A 53 13.64 6.72 -4.19
N GLU A 54 12.82 7.75 -4.31
CA GLU A 54 12.31 8.53 -3.17
C GLU A 54 11.49 7.67 -2.20
N ILE A 55 10.75 6.67 -2.71
CA ILE A 55 9.96 5.75 -1.90
C ILE A 55 10.89 4.87 -1.07
N LEU A 56 11.88 4.26 -1.72
CA LEU A 56 12.84 3.40 -1.04
C LEU A 56 13.70 4.19 -0.04
N ALA A 57 14.02 5.45 -0.34
CA ALA A 57 14.78 6.33 0.53
C ALA A 57 14.01 6.66 1.82
N TYR A 58 12.74 7.05 1.73
CA TYR A 58 11.96 7.33 2.94
C TYR A 58 11.70 6.03 3.71
N MET A 59 11.44 4.91 3.03
CA MET A 59 11.24 3.61 3.69
C MET A 59 12.48 3.15 4.45
N GLN A 60 13.67 3.40 3.91
CA GLN A 60 14.92 3.13 4.61
C GLN A 60 15.09 4.06 5.82
N LEU A 61 14.85 5.36 5.64
CA LEU A 61 14.91 6.34 6.72
C LEU A 61 13.96 5.98 7.86
N MET A 62 12.77 5.53 7.51
CA MET A 62 11.75 5.04 8.44
C MET A 62 12.30 3.91 9.32
N LEU A 63 12.96 2.90 8.74
CA LEU A 63 13.58 1.81 9.50
C LEU A 63 14.72 2.29 10.41
N ASP A 64 15.54 3.23 9.95
CA ASP A 64 16.64 3.79 10.76
C ASP A 64 16.11 4.53 11.99
N LYS A 65 15.09 5.38 11.80
CA LYS A 65 14.47 6.14 12.89
C LYS A 65 13.78 5.21 13.88
N SER A 66 13.05 4.20 13.39
CA SER A 66 12.44 3.17 14.24
C SER A 66 13.48 2.41 15.07
N LYS A 67 14.60 2.01 14.45
CA LYS A 67 15.71 1.34 15.14
C LYS A 67 16.35 2.21 16.21
N SER A 68 16.53 3.52 15.97
CA SER A 68 17.09 4.45 16.96
C SER A 68 16.20 4.67 18.20
N LYS A 69 14.93 4.28 18.12
CA LYS A 69 13.93 4.43 19.18
C LYS A 69 13.51 3.09 19.79
N ASP A 70 14.16 1.98 19.41
CA ASP A 70 13.79 0.62 19.79
C ASP A 70 12.33 0.26 19.46
N ILE A 71 11.76 0.85 18.40
CA ILE A 71 10.41 0.58 17.94
C ILE A 71 10.49 -0.42 16.78
N PRO A 72 10.02 -1.67 16.94
CA PRO A 72 10.03 -2.64 15.85
C PRO A 72 9.00 -2.26 14.78
N VAL A 73 9.37 -2.39 13.52
CA VAL A 73 8.46 -2.24 12.38
C VAL A 73 8.05 -3.63 11.91
N ARG A 74 6.88 -4.12 12.34
CA ARG A 74 6.42 -5.47 11.98
C ARG A 74 5.43 -5.41 10.83
N ARG A 75 5.38 -6.49 10.03
CA ARG A 75 4.36 -6.64 8.97
C ARG A 75 2.95 -6.47 9.52
N SER A 76 2.69 -7.08 10.68
CA SER A 76 1.39 -7.03 11.36
C SER A 76 0.96 -5.61 11.71
N ASP A 77 1.91 -4.72 12.00
CA ASP A 77 1.60 -3.35 12.40
C ASP A 77 1.01 -2.62 11.19
N PHE A 78 1.65 -2.72 10.03
CA PHE A 78 1.14 -2.17 8.77
C PHE A 78 -0.19 -2.77 8.33
N GLU A 79 -0.36 -4.08 8.45
CA GLU A 79 -1.64 -4.73 8.14
C GLU A 79 -2.76 -4.28 9.09
N ASN A 80 -2.45 -4.02 10.37
CA ASN A 80 -3.41 -3.48 11.32
C ASN A 80 -3.75 -2.01 11.02
N TYR A 81 -2.76 -1.19 10.67
CA TYR A 81 -3.00 0.17 10.17
C TYR A 81 -3.87 0.15 8.92
N GLY A 82 -3.69 -0.83 8.04
CA GLY A 82 -4.51 -0.94 6.84
C GLY A 82 -6.01 -1.10 7.12
N LYS A 83 -6.39 -1.57 8.31
CA LYS A 83 -7.80 -1.74 8.71
C LYS A 83 -8.48 -0.43 9.08
N SER A 84 -7.72 0.60 9.48
CA SER A 84 -8.27 1.93 9.81
C SER A 84 -8.30 2.87 8.61
N ILE A 85 -7.86 2.42 7.43
CA ILE A 85 -7.90 3.23 6.21
C ILE A 85 -9.35 3.48 5.81
N GLU A 86 -9.73 4.76 5.78
CA GLU A 86 -10.99 5.20 5.21
C GLU A 86 -10.87 5.22 3.67
N LEU A 87 -11.85 4.62 3.00
CA LEU A 87 -11.93 4.59 1.54
C LEU A 87 -12.88 5.68 1.06
N PHE A 88 -12.73 6.10 -0.21
CA PHE A 88 -13.71 7.01 -0.80
C PHE A 88 -15.13 6.40 -0.79
N GLU A 89 -16.13 7.27 -0.71
CA GLU A 89 -17.52 6.86 -0.70
C GLU A 89 -17.86 5.93 -1.88
N GLY A 90 -18.47 4.79 -1.57
CA GLY A 90 -18.92 3.82 -2.57
C GLY A 90 -17.87 2.81 -3.05
N VAL A 91 -16.60 2.93 -2.63
CA VAL A 91 -15.52 1.97 -2.98
C VAL A 91 -15.78 0.58 -2.41
N GLU A 92 -16.23 0.46 -1.16
CA GLU A 92 -16.43 -0.85 -0.52
C GLU A 92 -17.42 -1.75 -1.26
N SER A 93 -18.43 -1.14 -1.89
CA SER A 93 -19.47 -1.83 -2.66
C SER A 93 -19.19 -1.82 -4.16
N TYR A 94 -18.19 -1.09 -4.64
CA TYR A 94 -17.86 -0.96 -6.07
C TYR A 94 -17.47 -2.29 -6.70
N PHE A 95 -16.60 -3.08 -6.05
CA PHE A 95 -16.06 -4.32 -6.60
C PHE A 95 -17.16 -5.35 -6.88
N GLU A 96 -18.10 -5.52 -5.95
CA GLU A 96 -19.24 -6.41 -6.15
C GLU A 96 -20.15 -5.94 -7.30
N ARG A 97 -20.43 -4.64 -7.38
CA ARG A 97 -21.25 -4.07 -8.46
C ARG A 97 -20.61 -4.27 -9.84
N ILE A 98 -19.33 -3.96 -9.99
CA ILE A 98 -18.66 -4.06 -11.29
C ILE A 98 -18.46 -5.52 -11.70
N ASN A 99 -18.23 -6.44 -10.74
CA ASN A 99 -18.16 -7.87 -11.00
C ASN A 99 -19.51 -8.44 -11.45
N ALA A 100 -20.60 -8.05 -10.80
CA ALA A 100 -21.94 -8.45 -11.23
C ALA A 100 -22.26 -7.95 -12.65
N PHE A 101 -21.91 -6.69 -12.95
CA PHE A 101 -22.07 -6.13 -14.28
C PHE A 101 -21.24 -6.87 -15.33
N ALA A 102 -19.95 -7.10 -15.09
CA ALA A 102 -19.06 -7.83 -15.99
C ALA A 102 -19.58 -9.26 -16.26
N LYS A 103 -20.01 -9.97 -15.21
CA LYS A 103 -20.61 -11.29 -15.31
C LYS A 103 -21.85 -11.31 -16.21
N SER A 104 -22.72 -10.29 -16.10
CA SER A 104 -23.90 -10.16 -16.98
C SER A 104 -23.53 -10.05 -18.47
N LYS A 105 -22.32 -9.56 -18.76
CA LYS A 105 -21.76 -9.44 -20.12
C LYS A 105 -20.93 -10.66 -20.54
N GLY A 106 -20.79 -11.68 -19.70
CA GLY A 106 -19.94 -12.84 -19.97
C GLY A 106 -18.45 -12.56 -19.84
N ILE A 107 -18.09 -11.55 -19.03
CA ILE A 107 -16.71 -11.16 -18.73
C ILE A 107 -16.35 -11.66 -17.32
N VAL A 108 -15.18 -12.28 -17.20
CA VAL A 108 -14.53 -12.52 -15.91
C VAL A 108 -13.55 -11.39 -15.68
N LEU A 109 -13.81 -10.60 -14.64
CA LEU A 109 -13.02 -9.43 -14.29
C LEU A 109 -12.04 -9.77 -13.18
N GLU A 110 -10.79 -9.33 -13.33
CA GLU A 110 -9.77 -9.39 -12.29
C GLU A 110 -9.35 -7.97 -11.90
N HIS A 111 -9.04 -7.78 -10.61
CA HIS A 111 -8.65 -6.49 -10.06
C HIS A 111 -7.20 -6.52 -9.60
N TYR A 112 -6.45 -5.46 -9.87
CA TYR A 112 -5.04 -5.34 -9.51
C TYR A 112 -4.74 -3.96 -8.95
N ILE A 113 -3.81 -3.89 -7.99
CA ILE A 113 -3.26 -2.61 -7.54
C ILE A 113 -1.89 -2.42 -8.19
N ILE A 114 -1.64 -1.22 -8.71
CA ILE A 114 -0.33 -0.73 -9.14
C ILE A 114 -0.15 0.63 -8.48
N SER A 115 0.68 0.70 -7.44
CA SER A 115 0.87 1.92 -6.66
C SER A 115 2.32 2.05 -6.20
N SER A 116 2.78 3.27 -5.98
CA SER A 116 4.07 3.54 -5.33
C SER A 116 4.02 3.41 -3.80
N GLY A 117 2.82 3.32 -3.21
CA GLY A 117 2.61 3.22 -1.77
C GLY A 117 3.05 1.89 -1.13
N LEU A 118 2.70 1.68 0.14
CA LEU A 118 3.06 0.48 0.90
C LEU A 118 2.04 -0.65 0.69
N ARG A 119 2.52 -1.81 0.24
CA ARG A 119 1.74 -3.01 -0.06
C ARG A 119 0.97 -3.52 1.15
N GLU A 120 1.58 -3.47 2.33
CA GLU A 120 0.98 -3.95 3.57
C GLU A 120 -0.23 -3.11 4.01
N PHE A 121 -0.26 -1.81 3.70
CA PHE A 121 -1.42 -0.96 3.93
C PHE A 121 -2.61 -1.42 3.11
N VAL A 122 -2.40 -1.61 1.80
CA VAL A 122 -3.46 -2.10 0.90
C VAL A 122 -3.97 -3.47 1.37
N LYS A 123 -3.07 -4.37 1.80
CA LYS A 123 -3.43 -5.70 2.30
C LYS A 123 -4.28 -5.68 3.57
N GLY A 124 -4.14 -4.67 4.42
CA GLY A 124 -4.94 -4.53 5.63
C GLY A 124 -6.38 -4.06 5.41
N THR A 125 -6.69 -3.55 4.22
CA THR A 125 -8.00 -2.94 3.93
C THR A 125 -9.12 -3.96 3.77
N THR A 126 -10.38 -3.53 3.94
CA THR A 126 -11.57 -4.36 3.71
C THR A 126 -11.72 -4.80 2.25
N ILE A 127 -11.09 -4.08 1.31
CA ILE A 127 -11.13 -4.35 -0.13
C ILE A 127 -9.96 -5.22 -0.63
N ALA A 128 -8.97 -5.52 0.21
CA ALA A 128 -7.80 -6.33 -0.14
C ALA A 128 -8.18 -7.67 -0.80
N LYS A 129 -9.27 -8.28 -0.33
CA LYS A 129 -9.82 -9.55 -0.80
C LYS A 129 -10.25 -9.55 -2.27
N TYR A 130 -10.49 -8.38 -2.87
CA TYR A 130 -10.91 -8.28 -4.28
C TYR A 130 -9.73 -8.30 -5.25
N PHE A 131 -8.52 -8.01 -4.79
CA PHE A 131 -7.35 -7.91 -5.66
C PHE A 131 -6.71 -9.28 -5.89
N LYS A 132 -6.50 -9.59 -7.17
CA LYS A 132 -5.74 -10.76 -7.59
C LYS A 132 -4.25 -10.62 -7.25
N ASN A 133 -3.72 -9.39 -7.37
CA ASN A 133 -2.38 -9.05 -6.91
C ASN A 133 -2.26 -7.56 -6.56
N ILE A 134 -1.28 -7.23 -5.71
CA ILE A 134 -0.95 -5.88 -5.27
C ILE A 134 0.54 -5.63 -5.59
N PHE A 135 0.78 -4.83 -6.62
CA PHE A 135 2.09 -4.34 -7.02
C PHE A 135 2.33 -2.99 -6.36
N ALA A 136 3.12 -2.99 -5.29
CA ALA A 136 3.42 -1.82 -4.49
C ALA A 136 4.71 -2.04 -3.70
N SER A 137 5.35 -0.96 -3.24
CA SER A 137 6.55 -1.02 -2.40
C SER A 137 6.26 -1.75 -1.08
N GLY A 138 7.24 -2.42 -0.50
CA GLY A 138 7.06 -3.15 0.76
C GLY A 138 8.39 -3.44 1.43
N PHE A 139 8.44 -4.37 2.38
CA PHE A 139 9.69 -4.70 3.07
C PHE A 139 10.08 -6.16 2.90
N LYS A 140 11.39 -6.43 2.89
CA LYS A 140 11.92 -7.73 3.29
C LYS A 140 11.75 -7.85 4.80
N TYR A 141 11.19 -8.97 5.25
CA TYR A 141 11.00 -9.27 6.66
C TYR A 141 11.87 -10.45 7.09
N ASN A 142 12.35 -10.41 8.33
CA ASN A 142 13.05 -11.55 8.95
C ASN A 142 12.08 -12.63 9.47
N ALA A 143 12.64 -13.71 10.02
CA ALA A 143 11.87 -14.83 10.57
C ALA A 143 10.90 -14.42 11.72
N SER A 144 11.17 -13.31 12.40
CA SER A 144 10.32 -12.74 13.45
C SER A 144 9.31 -11.71 12.92
N GLY A 145 9.21 -11.53 11.60
CA GLY A 145 8.27 -10.61 10.95
C GLY A 145 8.63 -9.13 11.07
N VAL A 146 9.88 -8.81 11.41
CA VAL A 146 10.40 -7.43 11.50
C VAL A 146 11.01 -7.02 10.15
N ALA A 147 10.69 -5.82 9.68
CA ALA A 147 11.22 -5.26 8.45
C ALA A 147 12.74 -5.02 8.57
N GLU A 148 13.50 -5.49 7.58
CA GLU A 148 14.96 -5.33 7.51
C GLU A 148 15.41 -4.39 6.39
N TRP A 149 14.68 -4.38 5.27
CA TRP A 149 15.10 -3.68 4.07
C TRP A 149 13.91 -3.31 3.18
N PRO A 150 13.86 -2.09 2.60
CA PRO A 150 12.86 -1.73 1.60
C PRO A 150 12.95 -2.63 0.35
N ALA A 151 11.81 -3.00 -0.22
CA ALA A 151 11.72 -3.88 -1.38
C ALA A 151 10.60 -3.41 -2.34
N LEU A 152 10.74 -3.76 -3.62
CA LEU A 152 9.73 -3.56 -4.68
C LEU A 152 9.05 -4.88 -5.03
#